data_AF-A0A7I7YVH1-F1
#
_entry.id   AF-A0A7I7YVH1-F1
#
_cell.length_a   1.000
_cell.length_b   1.000
_cell.length_c   1.000
_cell.angle_alpha   90.00
_cell.angle_beta   90.00
_cell.angle_gamma   90.00
#
_symmetry.space_group_name_H-M   'P 1'
#
loop_
_entity.id
_entity.type
_entity.pdbx_description
1 polymer ?
#
loop_
_entity_poly.entity_id
_entity_poly.type
_entity_poly.pdbx_seq_one_letter_code
_entity_poly.pdbx_strand_id
1 'polypeptide(L)'
;MTVFVSYSSRDRDAVKSLVQNLQDADEQVWMDQRLAGGEAWWRAILEQIRGCDVFVFALSQNSIESKPCQAELQYGQALGLPILPIQVGPVDSMQLNPLGAVQAIDYRLPTPSTAMRISAALHRERARRHPLPEPLPGEPPVPFEYLIRLYTIISNPEYLSPRDQAALVAQLQVGLREDGQHEAARNDIMTMLRKLRDREDVTYRTRTEVEAIVAAIDTESLKQPPPITTDTATPVESAIIDDAAKASSDTMAPPERLAPASGSTIIDGPAGATGTPESAVPTEVANSTGTPLHGSDQSFVDIGGQDARQKPTAEPKPPPSRQKLTILPPTSPGRRVEATLIDAFPILIVYGIAGAIAEYLIGKFCEPYVGGFKTVCGGHVTATGLAAIVIGLLVALAYSVWNWGYRQGTTGATIGKSVMKFKVLSEVTGEPVGSDAERTIKVAVLALLVLLPLSGLVIEAAAHIAGPNYHNPVHPY
;
A
#
# COMPACT_ATOMS: atom_id res chain seq x y z
N MET A 1 -6.23 -9.71 41.15
CA MET A 1 -4.82 -10.13 41.06
C MET A 1 -4.48 -10.14 39.58
N THR A 2 -3.70 -9.18 39.10
CA THR A 2 -3.59 -8.89 37.67
C THR A 2 -2.22 -9.28 37.13
N VAL A 3 -2.21 -10.10 36.09
CA VAL A 3 -0.99 -10.51 35.36
C VAL A 3 -0.98 -9.78 34.02
N PHE A 4 0.05 -9.00 33.75
CA PHE A 4 0.25 -8.38 32.44
C PHE A 4 1.11 -9.29 31.57
N VAL A 5 0.71 -9.59 30.33
CA VAL A 5 1.50 -10.42 29.40
C VAL A 5 2.00 -9.56 28.23
N SER A 6 3.31 -9.31 28.19
CA SER A 6 4.00 -8.73 27.03
C SER A 6 4.43 -9.83 26.07
N TYR A 7 4.08 -9.70 24.79
CA TYR A 7 4.38 -10.70 23.77
C TYR A 7 4.47 -10.12 22.36
N SER A 8 5.17 -10.81 21.46
CA SER A 8 5.16 -10.47 20.03
C SER A 8 3.91 -11.01 19.37
N SER A 9 3.30 -10.25 18.45
CA SER A 9 2.15 -10.70 17.66
C SER A 9 2.43 -11.99 16.87
N ARG A 10 3.70 -12.28 16.57
CA ARG A 10 4.18 -13.52 15.93
C ARG A 10 4.02 -14.77 16.78
N ASP A 11 4.02 -14.61 18.10
CA ASP A 11 3.92 -15.71 19.05
C ASP A 11 2.48 -15.85 19.60
N ARG A 12 1.51 -15.18 18.96
CA ARG A 12 0.11 -15.08 19.43
C ARG A 12 -0.51 -16.44 19.72
N ASP A 13 -0.29 -17.44 18.86
CA ASP A 13 -0.90 -18.75 19.04
C ASP A 13 -0.38 -19.46 20.28
N ALA A 14 0.94 -19.48 20.47
CA ALA A 14 1.57 -20.06 21.66
C ALA A 14 1.15 -19.31 22.95
N VAL A 15 1.11 -17.98 22.90
CA VAL A 15 0.71 -17.14 24.03
C VAL A 15 -0.78 -17.27 24.34
N LYS A 16 -1.64 -17.44 23.34
CA LYS A 16 -3.07 -17.67 23.56
C LYS A 16 -3.32 -18.93 24.38
N SER A 17 -2.60 -20.01 24.09
CA SER A 17 -2.65 -21.24 24.90
C SER A 17 -2.13 -21.02 26.32
N LEU A 18 -1.05 -20.24 26.49
CA LEU A 18 -0.55 -19.85 27.82
C LEU A 18 -1.59 -19.05 28.62
N VAL A 19 -2.17 -18.02 28.00
CA VAL A 19 -3.18 -17.16 28.63
C VAL A 19 -4.42 -17.96 29.01
N GLN A 20 -4.88 -18.86 28.14
CA GLN A 20 -6.01 -19.73 28.45
C GLN A 20 -5.71 -20.60 29.69
N ASN A 21 -4.54 -21.24 29.73
CA ASN A 21 -4.15 -22.07 30.88
C ASN A 21 -4.03 -21.27 32.19
N LEU A 22 -3.62 -20.01 32.11
CA LEU A 22 -3.58 -19.10 33.27
C LEU A 22 -5.00 -18.70 33.71
N GLN A 23 -5.89 -18.40 32.77
CA GLN A 23 -7.29 -18.08 33.05
C GLN A 23 -8.04 -19.28 33.64
N ASP A 24 -7.79 -20.49 33.14
CA ASP A 24 -8.34 -21.74 33.69
C ASP A 24 -7.86 -22.00 35.14
N ALA A 25 -6.73 -21.40 35.53
CA ALA A 25 -6.20 -21.40 36.88
C ALA A 25 -6.68 -20.20 37.74
N ASP A 26 -7.74 -19.50 37.30
CA ASP A 26 -8.38 -18.35 37.95
C ASP A 26 -7.47 -17.10 38.10
N GLU A 27 -6.46 -16.97 37.24
CA GLU A 27 -5.63 -15.76 37.16
C GLU A 27 -6.27 -14.70 36.26
N GLN A 28 -6.31 -13.43 36.71
CA GLN A 28 -6.80 -12.33 35.87
C GLN A 28 -5.68 -11.85 34.96
N VAL A 29 -5.68 -12.36 33.73
CA VAL A 29 -4.65 -12.05 32.74
C VAL A 29 -5.09 -10.90 31.83
N TRP A 30 -4.27 -9.85 31.78
CA TRP A 30 -4.34 -8.81 30.78
C TRP A 30 -3.36 -9.13 29.65
N MET A 31 -3.86 -9.17 28.43
CA MET A 31 -3.11 -9.34 27.19
C MET A 31 -3.71 -8.38 26.17
N ASP A 32 -2.87 -7.66 25.41
CA ASP A 32 -3.38 -6.81 24.35
C ASP A 32 -4.08 -7.65 23.27
N GLN A 33 -5.34 -7.32 22.97
CA GLN A 33 -6.14 -8.06 21.99
C GLN A 33 -6.34 -7.30 20.68
N ARG A 34 -6.08 -5.99 20.59
CA ARG A 34 -6.28 -5.20 19.36
C ARG A 34 -5.45 -3.92 19.34
N LEU A 35 -4.70 -3.73 18.26
CA LEU A 35 -4.09 -2.46 17.84
C LEU A 35 -5.18 -1.47 17.41
N ALA A 36 -5.96 -0.92 18.34
CA ALA A 36 -6.76 0.27 18.09
C ALA A 36 -5.87 1.48 18.43
N GLY A 37 -5.13 1.95 17.42
CA GLY A 37 -3.91 2.75 17.59
C GLY A 37 -4.07 4.16 18.17
N GLY A 38 -2.96 4.67 18.72
CA GLY A 38 -2.74 6.05 19.13
C GLY A 38 -2.10 6.18 20.52
N GLU A 39 -1.85 7.42 20.96
CA GLU A 39 -1.37 7.71 22.32
C GLU A 39 -2.30 7.16 23.40
N ALA A 40 -3.62 7.17 23.16
CA ALA A 40 -4.60 6.66 24.12
C ALA A 40 -4.43 5.15 24.39
N TRP A 41 -4.14 4.37 23.35
CA TRP A 41 -3.86 2.94 23.48
C TRP A 41 -2.53 2.68 24.20
N TRP A 42 -1.48 3.42 23.85
CA TRP A 42 -0.20 3.30 24.55
C TRP A 42 -0.32 3.67 26.04
N ARG A 43 -1.06 4.74 26.35
CA ARG A 43 -1.36 5.13 27.74
C ARG A 43 -2.12 4.03 28.48
N ALA A 44 -3.09 3.37 27.83
CA ALA A 44 -3.79 2.23 28.43
C ALA A 44 -2.84 1.06 28.71
N ILE A 45 -1.90 0.75 27.81
CA ILE A 45 -0.85 -0.25 28.08
C ILE A 45 -0.02 0.13 29.30
N LEU A 46 0.49 1.37 29.35
CA LEU A 46 1.31 1.83 30.47
C LEU A 46 0.55 1.82 31.79
N GLU A 47 -0.75 2.12 31.77
CA GLU A 47 -1.63 2.04 32.94
C GLU A 47 -1.80 0.58 33.43
N GLN A 48 -1.99 -0.36 32.51
CA GLN A 48 -2.07 -1.78 32.85
C GLN A 48 -0.74 -2.33 33.38
N ILE A 49 0.39 -1.87 32.84
CA ILE A 49 1.72 -2.19 33.36
C ILE A 49 1.88 -1.67 34.80
N ARG A 50 1.51 -0.41 35.08
CA ARG A 50 1.56 0.15 36.44
C ARG A 50 0.68 -0.61 37.42
N GLY A 51 -0.49 -1.03 36.96
CA GLY A 51 -1.50 -1.70 37.77
C GLY A 51 -1.31 -3.21 37.93
N CYS A 52 -0.32 -3.82 37.28
CA CYS A 52 -0.12 -5.26 37.38
C CYS A 52 0.64 -5.66 38.65
N ASP A 53 0.35 -6.87 39.12
CA ASP A 53 1.04 -7.51 40.23
C ASP A 53 2.31 -8.23 39.75
N VAL A 54 2.21 -8.87 38.58
CA VAL A 54 3.31 -9.59 37.93
C VAL A 54 3.32 -9.25 36.44
N PHE A 55 4.50 -8.91 35.94
CA PHE A 55 4.75 -8.66 34.53
C PHE A 55 5.32 -9.94 33.89
N VAL A 56 4.53 -10.64 33.09
CA VAL A 56 4.96 -11.80 32.33
C VAL A 56 5.53 -11.34 30.99
N PHE A 57 6.77 -11.74 30.70
CA PHE A 57 7.38 -11.53 29.39
C PHE A 57 7.40 -12.86 28.63
N ALA A 58 6.61 -12.95 27.55
CA ALA A 58 6.60 -14.11 26.67
C ALA A 58 7.89 -14.11 25.82
N LEU A 59 8.90 -14.82 26.31
CA LEU A 59 10.26 -14.81 25.79
C LEU A 59 10.37 -15.65 24.50
N SER A 60 10.76 -14.98 23.44
CA SER A 60 11.09 -15.53 22.12
C SER A 60 12.05 -14.57 21.42
N GLN A 61 12.68 -15.00 20.32
CA GLN A 61 13.47 -14.11 19.47
C GLN A 61 12.60 -12.95 18.94
N ASN A 62 11.35 -13.23 18.59
CA ASN A 62 10.41 -12.23 18.09
C ASN A 62 10.07 -11.15 19.13
N SER A 63 9.93 -11.50 20.42
CA SER A 63 9.64 -10.53 21.48
C SER A 63 10.89 -9.78 21.94
N ILE A 64 12.07 -10.40 21.85
CA ILE A 64 13.36 -9.72 22.07
C ILE A 64 13.58 -8.62 21.03
N GLU A 65 13.30 -8.89 19.75
CA GLU A 65 13.49 -7.92 18.67
C GLU A 65 12.35 -6.90 18.55
N SER A 66 11.23 -7.11 19.23
CA SER A 66 10.03 -6.26 19.13
C SER A 66 10.20 -4.94 19.88
N LYS A 67 10.17 -3.80 19.16
CA LYS A 67 10.25 -2.46 19.75
C LYS A 67 9.20 -2.20 20.85
N PRO A 68 7.89 -2.53 20.66
CA PRO A 68 6.90 -2.41 21.73
C PRO A 68 7.25 -3.25 22.97
N CYS A 69 7.57 -4.54 22.78
CA CYS A 69 7.92 -5.43 23.89
C CYS A 69 9.13 -4.92 24.68
N GLN A 70 10.14 -4.39 23.99
CA GLN A 70 11.31 -3.78 24.64
C GLN A 70 10.94 -2.53 25.44
N ALA A 71 10.10 -1.65 24.90
CA ALA A 71 9.64 -0.46 25.62
C ALA A 71 8.81 -0.83 26.87
N GLU A 72 7.92 -1.81 26.75
CA GLU A 72 7.12 -2.33 27.87
C GLU A 72 8.00 -2.96 28.95
N LEU A 73 8.95 -3.80 28.54
CA LEU A 73 9.88 -4.48 29.45
C LEU A 73 10.75 -3.47 30.20
N GLN A 74 11.36 -2.53 29.49
CA GLN A 74 12.19 -1.48 30.10
C GLN A 74 11.39 -0.63 31.09
N TYR A 75 10.15 -0.30 30.75
CA TYR A 75 9.28 0.45 31.65
C TYR A 75 8.88 -0.37 32.89
N GLY A 76 8.55 -1.65 32.72
CA GLY A 76 8.29 -2.56 33.84
C GLY A 76 9.50 -2.73 34.77
N GLN A 77 10.70 -2.80 34.19
CA GLN A 77 11.97 -2.82 34.95
C GLN A 77 12.18 -1.51 35.72
N ALA A 78 11.96 -0.35 35.09
CA ALA A 78 12.11 0.96 35.72
C ALA A 78 11.11 1.18 36.86
N LEU A 79 9.91 0.59 36.76
CA LEU A 79 8.91 0.58 37.82
C LEU A 79 9.22 -0.42 38.95
N GLY A 80 10.24 -1.28 38.80
CA GLY A 80 10.58 -2.32 39.76
C GLY A 80 9.53 -3.43 39.84
N LEU A 81 8.79 -3.69 38.76
CA LEU A 81 7.78 -4.74 38.74
C LEU A 81 8.43 -6.14 38.79
N PRO A 82 7.83 -7.12 39.47
CA PRO A 82 8.25 -8.51 39.37
C PRO A 82 8.06 -9.00 37.93
N ILE A 83 9.16 -9.37 37.27
CA ILE A 83 9.15 -9.85 35.87
C ILE A 83 9.34 -11.36 35.86
N LEU A 84 8.38 -12.07 35.24
CA LEU A 84 8.43 -13.51 35.03
C LEU A 84 8.63 -13.83 33.54
N PRO A 85 9.83 -14.24 33.12
CA PRO A 85 10.07 -14.68 31.75
C PRO A 85 9.48 -16.09 31.53
N ILE A 86 8.66 -16.25 30.49
CA ILE A 86 8.13 -17.54 30.06
C ILE A 86 8.54 -17.77 28.60
N GLN A 87 9.37 -18.76 28.35
CA GLN A 87 9.87 -19.05 27.01
C GLN A 87 8.78 -19.74 26.17
N VAL A 88 8.23 -19.01 25.21
CA VAL A 88 7.19 -19.48 24.29
C VAL A 88 7.73 -19.85 22.91
N GLY A 89 8.95 -19.42 22.59
CA GLY A 89 9.58 -19.64 21.29
C GLY A 89 11.10 -19.83 21.35
N PRO A 90 11.76 -20.01 20.19
CA PRO A 90 13.21 -20.07 20.12
C PRO A 90 13.85 -18.76 20.55
N VAL A 91 15.04 -18.82 21.15
CA VAL A 91 15.86 -17.68 21.57
C VAL A 91 17.30 -18.00 21.20
N ASP A 92 17.97 -17.13 20.44
CA ASP A 92 19.31 -17.42 19.92
C ASP A 92 20.37 -17.48 21.02
N SER A 93 20.22 -16.66 22.07
CA SER A 93 21.15 -16.64 23.20
C SER A 93 20.41 -16.39 24.51
N MET A 94 20.35 -17.41 25.36
CA MET A 94 19.67 -17.33 26.66
C MET A 94 20.41 -16.42 27.66
N GLN A 95 21.73 -16.32 27.54
CA GLN A 95 22.56 -15.53 28.45
C GLN A 95 22.67 -14.05 28.04
N LEU A 96 22.53 -13.76 26.74
CA LEU A 96 22.77 -12.43 26.17
C LEU A 96 21.48 -11.65 25.89
N ASN A 97 20.33 -12.14 26.34
CA ASN A 97 19.07 -11.41 26.22
C ASN A 97 18.81 -10.50 27.43
N PRO A 98 17.86 -9.53 27.33
CA PRO A 98 17.56 -8.58 28.41
C PRO A 98 17.10 -9.21 29.75
N LEU A 99 16.77 -10.50 29.74
CA LEU A 99 16.31 -11.28 30.89
C LEU A 99 17.26 -12.43 31.23
N GLY A 100 18.49 -12.45 30.71
CA GLY A 100 19.43 -13.57 30.90
C GLY A 100 19.85 -13.81 32.35
N ALA A 101 19.68 -12.82 33.23
CA ALA A 101 19.90 -12.94 34.67
C ALA A 101 18.71 -13.56 35.44
N VAL A 102 17.54 -13.71 34.79
CA VAL A 102 16.31 -14.20 35.40
C VAL A 102 16.00 -15.60 34.86
N GLN A 103 15.62 -16.52 35.76
CA GLN A 103 15.28 -17.88 35.35
C GLN A 103 13.97 -17.91 34.55
N ALA A 104 14.05 -18.26 33.27
CA ALA A 104 12.88 -18.44 32.42
C ALA A 104 12.20 -19.81 32.64
N ILE A 105 10.87 -19.84 32.54
CA ILE A 105 10.10 -21.09 32.50
C ILE A 105 9.89 -21.50 31.05
N ASP A 106 10.41 -22.65 30.65
CA ASP A 106 10.15 -23.21 29.31
C ASP A 106 8.70 -23.66 29.15
N TYR A 107 8.03 -23.10 28.14
CA TYR A 107 6.63 -23.35 27.79
C TYR A 107 6.48 -23.82 26.32
N ARG A 108 7.58 -24.09 25.61
CA ARG A 108 7.53 -24.51 24.20
C ARG A 108 6.85 -25.88 24.01
N LEU A 109 6.97 -26.75 25.01
CA LEU A 109 6.33 -28.06 25.08
C LEU A 109 5.63 -28.21 26.44
N PRO A 110 4.42 -27.63 26.61
CA PRO A 110 3.77 -27.56 27.90
C PRO A 110 3.30 -28.94 28.36
N THR A 111 3.67 -29.30 29.59
CA THR A 111 3.15 -30.47 30.31
C THR A 111 2.23 -30.03 31.44
N PRO A 112 1.38 -30.91 32.01
CA PRO A 112 0.57 -30.56 33.19
C PRO A 112 1.40 -30.00 34.36
N SER A 113 2.64 -30.48 34.53
CA SER A 113 3.58 -29.97 35.54
C SER A 113 4.07 -28.53 35.27
N THR A 114 4.02 -28.09 34.01
CA THR A 114 4.43 -26.73 33.61
C THR A 114 3.43 -25.70 34.14
N ALA A 115 2.13 -26.00 34.10
CA ALA A 115 1.10 -25.14 34.67
C ALA A 115 1.30 -24.92 36.18
N MET A 116 1.62 -26.00 36.93
CA MET A 116 1.94 -25.91 38.35
C MET A 116 3.19 -25.06 38.61
N ARG A 117 4.24 -25.20 37.80
CA ARG A 117 5.46 -24.38 37.90
C ARG A 117 5.18 -22.89 37.65
N ILE A 118 4.34 -22.58 36.67
CA ILE A 118 3.95 -21.20 36.35
C ILE A 118 3.12 -20.60 37.48
N SER A 119 2.09 -21.31 37.97
CA SER A 119 1.28 -20.86 39.11
C SER A 119 2.13 -20.61 40.35
N ALA A 120 3.02 -21.55 40.71
CA ALA A 120 3.94 -21.38 41.83
C ALA A 120 4.89 -20.18 41.64
N ALA A 121 5.37 -19.94 40.41
CA ALA A 121 6.20 -18.78 40.09
C ALA A 121 5.42 -17.47 40.18
N LEU A 122 4.19 -17.40 39.65
CA LEU A 122 3.33 -16.23 39.75
C LEU A 122 3.04 -15.86 41.20
N HIS A 123 2.69 -16.83 42.05
CA HIS A 123 2.49 -16.59 43.49
C HIS A 123 3.75 -16.02 44.16
N ARG A 124 4.93 -16.56 43.83
CA ARG A 124 6.21 -16.09 44.37
C ARG A 124 6.57 -14.69 43.89
N GLU A 125 6.43 -14.39 42.60
CA GLU A 125 6.75 -13.07 42.05
C GLU A 125 5.79 -12.01 42.57
N ARG A 126 4.51 -12.36 42.76
CA ARG A 126 3.54 -11.47 43.39
C ARG A 126 3.93 -11.07 44.80
N ALA A 127 4.47 -11.98 45.59
CA ALA A 127 4.98 -11.67 46.92
C ALA A 127 6.18 -10.70 46.90
N ARG A 128 6.83 -10.51 45.75
CA ARG A 128 7.92 -9.55 45.53
C ARG A 128 7.44 -8.20 45.02
N ARG A 129 6.13 -8.01 44.82
CA ARG A 129 5.57 -6.73 44.39
C ARG A 129 5.71 -5.70 45.53
N HIS A 130 6.44 -4.63 45.25
CA HIS A 130 6.57 -3.46 46.13
C HIS A 130 5.79 -2.28 45.54
N PRO A 131 5.35 -1.27 46.32
CA PRO A 131 4.70 -0.07 45.78
C PRO A 131 5.53 0.59 44.67
N LEU A 132 4.85 1.27 43.75
CA LEU A 132 5.52 1.98 42.65
C LEU A 132 6.44 3.09 43.18
N PRO A 133 7.56 3.37 42.50
CA PRO A 133 8.47 4.45 42.89
C PRO A 133 7.79 5.82 42.78
N GLU A 134 8.11 6.73 43.71
CA GLU A 134 7.72 8.14 43.67
C GLU A 134 8.97 9.04 43.55
N PRO A 135 9.08 9.88 42.52
CA PRO A 135 8.16 10.04 41.39
C PRO A 135 8.23 8.85 40.42
N LEU A 136 7.16 8.67 39.63
CA LEU A 136 7.14 7.66 38.57
C LEU A 136 8.28 7.90 37.57
N PRO A 137 8.91 6.83 37.03
CA PRO A 137 9.89 6.96 35.97
C PRO A 137 9.26 7.57 34.71
N GLY A 138 10.07 8.20 33.87
CA GLY A 138 9.62 8.77 32.61
C GLY A 138 8.95 7.72 31.73
N GLU A 139 7.79 8.08 31.16
CA GLU A 139 7.04 7.21 30.25
C GLU A 139 7.84 6.97 28.96
N PRO A 140 7.92 5.71 28.47
CA PRO A 140 8.57 5.44 27.19
C PRO A 140 7.77 6.07 26.04
N PRO A 141 8.45 6.55 24.97
CA PRO A 141 7.77 7.09 23.80
C PRO A 141 6.91 6.01 23.13
N VAL A 142 5.83 6.43 22.46
CA VAL A 142 4.93 5.53 21.73
C VAL A 142 5.73 4.79 20.65
N PRO A 143 5.74 3.45 20.64
CA PRO A 143 6.35 2.67 19.57
C PRO A 143 5.70 3.01 18.23
N PHE A 144 6.52 3.22 17.19
CA PHE A 144 6.08 3.54 15.84
C PHE A 144 5.13 4.76 15.76
N GLU A 145 5.39 5.82 16.55
CA GLU A 145 4.59 7.06 16.54
C GLU A 145 4.32 7.62 15.13
N TYR A 146 5.31 7.53 14.23
CA TYR A 146 5.16 7.96 12.84
C TYR A 146 4.03 7.22 12.11
N LEU A 147 3.78 5.94 12.40
CA LEU A 147 2.68 5.17 11.81
C LEU A 147 1.32 5.74 12.19
N ILE A 148 1.18 6.22 13.43
CA ILE A 148 -0.04 6.89 13.89
C ILE A 148 -0.23 8.20 13.15
N ARG A 149 0.83 9.02 13.06
CA ARG A 149 0.79 10.28 12.31
C ARG A 149 0.40 10.05 10.86
N LEU A 150 1.02 9.08 10.18
CA LEU A 150 0.68 8.75 8.80
C LEU A 150 -0.75 8.21 8.66
N TYR A 151 -1.17 7.34 9.56
CA TYR A 151 -2.54 6.80 9.57
C TYR A 151 -3.59 7.90 9.71
N THR A 152 -3.39 8.88 10.60
CA THR A 152 -4.33 9.99 10.77
C THR A 152 -4.46 10.83 9.50
N ILE A 153 -3.35 11.11 8.82
CA ILE A 153 -3.36 11.83 7.53
C ILE A 153 -4.08 11.00 6.45
N ILE A 154 -3.77 9.70 6.35
CA ILE A 154 -4.37 8.80 5.34
C ILE A 154 -5.86 8.56 5.60
N SER A 155 -6.29 8.59 6.86
CA SER A 155 -7.67 8.33 7.26
C SER A 155 -8.55 9.57 7.25
N ASN A 156 -7.96 10.77 7.20
CA ASN A 156 -8.70 12.03 7.15
C ASN A 156 -9.47 12.13 5.81
N PRO A 157 -10.79 12.35 5.81
CA PRO A 157 -11.58 12.50 4.59
C PRO A 157 -11.25 13.76 3.77
N GLU A 158 -10.47 14.69 4.30
CA GLU A 158 -10.01 15.87 3.57
C GLU A 158 -9.16 15.53 2.34
N TYR A 159 -9.19 16.42 1.36
CA TYR A 159 -8.44 16.28 0.11
C TYR A 159 -6.92 16.22 0.35
N LEU A 160 -6.28 15.18 -0.19
CA LEU A 160 -4.85 14.95 -0.10
C LEU A 160 -4.18 15.36 -1.42
N SER A 161 -3.24 16.33 -1.40
CA SER A 161 -2.60 16.80 -2.63
C SER A 161 -1.70 15.73 -3.27
N PRO A 162 -1.44 15.76 -4.60
CA PRO A 162 -0.55 14.78 -5.24
C PRO A 162 0.86 14.76 -4.66
N ARG A 163 1.34 15.92 -4.19
CA ARG A 163 2.64 16.04 -3.53
C ARG A 163 2.63 15.35 -2.17
N ASP A 164 1.56 15.53 -1.39
CA ASP A 164 1.42 14.91 -0.07
C ASP A 164 1.21 13.40 -0.19
N GLN A 165 0.43 12.95 -1.18
CA GLN A 165 0.28 11.54 -1.54
C GLN A 165 1.65 10.87 -1.81
N ALA A 166 2.48 11.47 -2.67
CA ALA A 166 3.82 10.97 -2.96
C ALA A 166 4.72 10.99 -1.70
N ALA A 167 4.61 12.03 -0.87
CA ALA A 167 5.36 12.11 0.38
C ALA A 167 4.95 11.04 1.41
N LEU A 168 3.66 10.67 1.47
CA LEU A 168 3.18 9.59 2.33
C LEU A 168 3.71 8.23 1.85
N VAL A 169 3.66 7.96 0.54
CA VAL A 169 4.23 6.71 -0.02
C VAL A 169 5.72 6.62 0.29
N ALA A 170 6.48 7.69 0.07
CA ALA A 170 7.90 7.71 0.38
C ALA A 170 8.18 7.46 1.87
N GLN A 171 7.40 8.06 2.78
CA GLN A 171 7.53 7.81 4.23
C GLN A 171 7.18 6.37 4.61
N LEU A 172 6.11 5.80 4.04
CA LEU A 172 5.75 4.40 4.25
C LEU A 172 6.83 3.44 3.72
N GLN A 173 7.47 3.75 2.60
CA GLN A 173 8.62 2.99 2.08
C GLN A 173 9.87 3.12 2.95
N VAL A 174 10.13 4.28 3.56
CA VAL A 174 11.18 4.43 4.57
C VAL A 174 10.86 3.53 5.77
N GLY A 175 9.64 3.61 6.30
CA GLY A 175 9.18 2.76 7.40
C GLY A 175 9.29 1.27 7.07
N LEU A 176 9.02 0.86 5.84
CA LEU A 176 9.18 -0.54 5.42
C LEU A 176 10.66 -0.99 5.41
N ARG A 177 11.59 -0.10 5.06
CA ARG A 177 13.03 -0.41 5.07
C ARG A 177 13.59 -0.45 6.49
N GLU A 178 13.14 0.44 7.36
CA GLU A 178 13.64 0.56 8.73
C GLU A 178 12.96 -0.42 9.69
N ASP A 179 11.65 -0.62 9.54
CA ASP A 179 10.81 -1.38 10.47
C ASP A 179 10.13 -2.60 9.84
N GLY A 180 10.33 -2.89 8.56
CA GLY A 180 9.65 -3.99 7.86
C GLY A 180 9.99 -5.39 8.39
N GLN A 181 11.09 -5.52 9.15
CA GLN A 181 11.40 -6.74 9.90
C GLN A 181 10.40 -7.02 11.03
N HIS A 182 9.76 -5.98 11.58
CA HIS A 182 8.73 -6.08 12.60
C HIS A 182 7.37 -6.28 11.93
N GLU A 183 6.76 -7.44 12.16
CA GLU A 183 5.51 -7.80 11.45
C GLU A 183 4.35 -6.86 11.73
N ALA A 184 4.19 -6.38 12.97
CA ALA A 184 3.15 -5.41 13.30
C ALA A 184 3.29 -4.13 12.45
N ALA A 185 4.50 -3.54 12.42
CA ALA A 185 4.79 -2.36 11.61
C ALA A 185 4.59 -2.65 10.11
N ARG A 186 5.08 -3.80 9.61
CA ARG A 186 4.89 -4.20 8.21
C ARG A 186 3.41 -4.32 7.85
N ASN A 187 2.60 -4.97 8.68
CA ASN A 187 1.16 -5.15 8.45
C ASN A 187 0.40 -3.83 8.50
N ASP A 188 0.77 -2.93 9.42
CA ASP A 188 0.19 -1.59 9.52
C ASP A 188 0.54 -0.74 8.31
N ILE A 189 1.81 -0.75 7.88
CA ILE A 189 2.27 -0.08 6.65
C ILE A 189 1.51 -0.61 5.44
N MET A 190 1.36 -1.92 5.30
CA MET A 190 0.59 -2.55 4.22
C MET A 190 -0.88 -2.15 4.25
N THR A 191 -1.48 -2.06 5.44
CA THR A 191 -2.86 -1.60 5.62
C THR A 191 -3.00 -0.13 5.21
N MET A 192 -2.06 0.72 5.59
CA MET A 192 -2.03 2.15 5.23
C MET A 192 -1.81 2.35 3.73
N LEU A 193 -0.92 1.58 3.10
CA LEU A 193 -0.71 1.57 1.66
C LEU A 193 -2.02 1.22 0.93
N ARG A 194 -2.67 0.12 1.30
CA ARG A 194 -3.97 -0.27 0.73
C ARG A 194 -5.03 0.81 0.95
N LYS A 195 -5.11 1.39 2.15
CA LYS A 195 -6.05 2.47 2.46
C LYS A 195 -5.81 3.71 1.61
N LEU A 196 -4.54 4.11 1.39
CA LEU A 196 -4.17 5.22 0.51
C LEU A 196 -4.53 4.95 -0.95
N ARG A 197 -4.30 3.71 -1.44
CA ARG A 197 -4.65 3.27 -2.79
C ARG A 197 -6.16 3.35 -3.07
N ASP A 198 -6.96 3.05 -2.05
CA ASP A 198 -8.42 2.94 -2.16
C ASP A 198 -9.12 4.30 -1.98
N ARG A 199 -8.40 5.39 -1.69
CA ARG A 199 -8.98 6.74 -1.63
C ARG A 199 -9.46 7.23 -3.00
N GLU A 200 -10.51 8.03 -3.00
CA GLU A 200 -11.09 8.62 -4.22
C GLU A 200 -10.22 9.71 -4.85
N ASP A 201 -9.41 10.40 -4.04
CA ASP A 201 -8.58 11.54 -4.45
C ASP A 201 -7.15 11.15 -4.86
N VAL A 202 -6.78 9.86 -4.78
CA VAL A 202 -5.44 9.40 -5.11
C VAL A 202 -5.16 9.45 -6.61
N THR A 203 -3.97 9.89 -7.00
CA THR A 203 -3.58 9.94 -8.41
C THR A 203 -3.33 8.55 -8.98
N TYR A 204 -3.52 8.38 -10.30
CA TYR A 204 -3.20 7.12 -10.98
C TYR A 204 -1.74 6.69 -10.76
N ARG A 205 -0.80 7.64 -10.83
CA ARG A 205 0.63 7.37 -10.58
C ARG A 205 0.87 6.81 -9.18
N THR A 206 0.33 7.47 -8.14
CA THR A 206 0.46 7.01 -6.75
C THR A 206 -0.21 5.65 -6.54
N ARG A 207 -1.39 5.43 -7.14
CA ARG A 207 -2.08 4.13 -7.06
C ARG A 207 -1.21 3.00 -7.62
N THR A 208 -0.67 3.17 -8.83
CA THR A 208 0.19 2.17 -9.48
C THR A 208 1.49 1.94 -8.71
N GLU A 209 2.07 3.00 -8.14
CA GLU A 209 3.25 2.89 -7.28
C GLU A 209 2.97 2.08 -6.02
N VAL A 210 1.84 2.34 -5.34
CA VAL A 210 1.41 1.56 -4.17
C VAL A 210 1.16 0.10 -4.53
N GLU A 211 0.49 -0.18 -5.65
CA GLU A 211 0.24 -1.55 -6.12
C GLU A 211 1.56 -2.30 -6.39
N ALA A 212 2.55 -1.64 -7.00
CA ALA A 212 3.86 -2.23 -7.23
C ALA A 212 4.59 -2.55 -5.92
N ILE A 213 4.52 -1.67 -4.91
CA ILE A 213 5.12 -1.90 -3.59
C ILE A 213 4.46 -3.10 -2.90
N VAL A 214 3.12 -3.12 -2.88
CA VAL A 214 2.36 -4.22 -2.26
C VAL A 214 2.68 -5.55 -2.93
N ALA A 215 2.70 -5.59 -4.27
CA ALA A 215 3.04 -6.80 -5.03
C ALA A 215 4.48 -7.27 -4.78
N ALA A 216 5.44 -6.36 -4.63
CA ALA A 216 6.82 -6.70 -4.31
C ALA A 216 6.95 -7.39 -2.94
N ILE A 217 6.24 -6.87 -1.93
CA ILE A 217 6.24 -7.42 -0.56
C ILE A 217 5.55 -8.79 -0.52
N ASP A 218 4.39 -8.93 -1.19
CA ASP A 218 3.70 -10.21 -1.28
C ASP A 218 4.59 -11.25 -1.97
N THR A 219 5.35 -10.86 -2.99
CA THR A 219 6.32 -11.73 -3.68
C THR A 219 7.52 -12.12 -2.79
N GLU A 220 8.04 -11.20 -1.97
CA GLU A 220 9.08 -11.52 -0.98
C GLU A 220 8.55 -12.45 0.12
N SER A 221 7.31 -12.23 0.58
CA SER A 221 6.66 -13.10 1.56
C SER A 221 6.47 -14.52 1.04
N LEU A 222 6.24 -14.70 -0.27
CA LEU A 222 6.14 -16.01 -0.91
C LEU A 222 7.50 -16.72 -1.09
N LYS A 223 8.62 -15.98 -1.01
CA LYS A 223 9.98 -16.54 -1.06
C LYS A 223 10.51 -16.94 0.32
N GLN A 224 9.90 -16.44 1.39
CA GLN A 224 10.19 -16.93 2.74
C GLN A 224 9.65 -18.37 2.85
N PRO A 225 10.51 -19.37 3.16
CA PRO A 225 10.03 -20.73 3.34
C PRO A 225 8.97 -20.74 4.46
N PRO A 226 7.93 -21.58 4.37
CA PRO A 226 6.95 -21.69 5.45
C PRO A 226 7.70 -21.96 6.77
N PRO A 227 7.20 -21.48 7.92
CA PRO A 227 7.72 -21.90 9.20
C PRO A 227 7.78 -23.42 9.18
N ILE A 228 8.92 -24.00 9.57
CA ILE A 228 9.14 -25.44 9.56
C ILE A 228 8.11 -26.07 10.50
N THR A 229 6.94 -26.37 9.97
CA THR A 229 6.06 -27.40 10.50
C THR A 229 6.71 -28.70 10.06
N THR A 230 7.50 -29.30 10.94
CA THR A 230 7.74 -30.74 10.86
C THR A 230 6.40 -31.42 11.11
N ASP A 231 5.59 -31.46 10.06
CA ASP A 231 4.48 -32.39 9.93
C ASP A 231 4.87 -33.35 8.80
N THR A 232 5.80 -34.24 9.11
CA THR A 232 6.04 -35.41 8.27
C THR A 232 5.04 -36.48 8.71
N ALA A 233 3.77 -36.29 8.31
CA ALA A 233 2.83 -37.39 8.20
C ALA A 233 2.78 -37.81 6.72
N THR A 234 3.63 -38.78 6.36
CA THR A 234 3.46 -39.56 5.12
C THR A 234 2.06 -40.19 5.12
N PRO A 235 1.30 -40.10 4.01
CA PRO A 235 0.00 -40.75 3.91
C PRO A 235 0.21 -42.26 3.74
N VAL A 236 -0.21 -43.06 4.73
CA VAL A 236 -0.35 -44.50 4.54
C VAL A 236 -1.74 -44.76 3.98
N GLU A 237 -1.73 -45.17 2.71
CA GLU A 237 -2.87 -45.64 1.94
C GLU A 237 -3.46 -46.90 2.57
N SER A 238 -4.76 -46.87 2.79
CA SER A 238 -5.57 -47.93 3.37
C SER A 238 -5.84 -49.06 2.38
N ALA A 239 -5.42 -50.29 2.70
CA ALA A 239 -5.88 -51.51 2.05
C ALA A 239 -6.01 -52.69 3.06
N ILE A 240 -7.23 -52.91 3.56
CA ILE A 240 -8.03 -54.15 3.48
C ILE A 240 -7.38 -55.52 3.88
N ILE A 241 -7.86 -56.04 5.02
CA ILE A 241 -8.36 -57.41 5.36
C ILE A 241 -7.39 -58.56 5.80
N ASP A 242 -7.76 -59.13 6.96
CA ASP A 242 -7.61 -60.47 7.57
C ASP A 242 -6.27 -61.23 7.54
N ASP A 243 -5.76 -61.65 8.72
CA ASP A 243 -6.08 -62.98 9.27
C ASP A 243 -5.47 -63.19 10.69
N ALA A 244 -6.13 -64.02 11.48
CA ALA A 244 -5.71 -64.42 12.82
C ALA A 244 -4.80 -65.68 12.77
N ALA A 245 -3.78 -65.76 13.65
CA ALA A 245 -3.54 -66.90 14.56
C ALA A 245 -2.09 -67.01 15.08
N LYS A 246 -2.01 -67.21 16.42
CA LYS A 246 -1.15 -68.12 17.20
C LYS A 246 0.38 -68.15 16.99
N ALA A 247 1.09 -67.86 18.08
CA ALA A 247 1.89 -68.80 18.93
C ALA A 247 3.07 -68.02 19.58
N SER A 248 3.16 -67.96 20.91
CA SER A 248 4.14 -68.70 21.77
C SER A 248 5.60 -68.54 21.33
N SER A 249 6.61 -68.29 22.17
CA SER A 249 6.76 -68.22 23.63
C SER A 249 8.21 -67.76 23.91
N ASP A 250 8.48 -67.46 25.19
CA ASP A 250 9.79 -67.61 25.88
C ASP A 250 10.80 -66.44 26.03
N THR A 251 10.78 -65.88 27.25
CA THR A 251 11.84 -65.99 28.29
C THR A 251 13.17 -65.20 28.19
N MET A 252 13.23 -64.13 29.00
CA MET A 252 14.22 -63.83 30.10
C MET A 252 15.73 -63.59 29.84
N ALA A 253 16.12 -62.30 29.80
CA ALA A 253 17.13 -61.56 30.64
C ALA A 253 18.66 -61.98 30.68
N PRO A 254 19.59 -61.11 31.19
CA PRO A 254 20.89 -60.73 30.57
C PRO A 254 22.11 -61.12 31.48
N PRO A 255 23.26 -60.39 31.60
CA PRO A 255 24.05 -59.47 30.74
C PRO A 255 25.57 -59.86 30.66
N GLU A 256 26.41 -59.22 29.83
CA GLU A 256 27.84 -59.06 30.18
C GLU A 256 28.58 -57.90 29.49
N ARG A 257 29.59 -57.40 30.20
CA ARG A 257 30.39 -56.19 30.06
C ARG A 257 31.81 -56.61 29.66
N LEU A 258 32.52 -55.88 28.79
CA LEU A 258 34.00 -55.79 28.82
C LEU A 258 34.53 -54.69 27.88
N ALA A 259 35.48 -53.91 28.40
CA ALA A 259 36.30 -52.91 27.71
C ALA A 259 37.70 -53.52 27.36
N PRO A 260 38.76 -52.74 27.12
CA PRO A 260 39.25 -52.28 25.82
C PRO A 260 40.65 -52.82 25.45
N ALA A 261 41.17 -52.53 24.25
CA ALA A 261 42.58 -52.79 23.92
C ALA A 261 43.20 -51.66 23.07
N SER A 262 44.43 -51.34 23.49
CA SER A 262 45.35 -50.30 23.07
C SER A 262 45.96 -50.48 21.66
N GLY A 263 46.54 -49.40 21.14
CA GLY A 263 47.54 -49.43 20.07
C GLY A 263 48.24 -48.08 19.91
N SER A 264 49.40 -47.93 20.55
CA SER A 264 50.34 -46.80 20.42
C SER A 264 51.34 -47.06 19.29
N THR A 265 51.76 -46.03 18.56
CA THR A 265 53.15 -45.89 18.07
C THR A 265 53.49 -44.40 17.86
N ILE A 266 54.52 -43.96 18.58
CA ILE A 266 55.31 -42.72 18.50
C ILE A 266 56.27 -42.81 17.31
N ILE A 267 56.63 -41.72 16.58
CA ILE A 267 58.02 -41.21 16.39
C ILE A 267 58.08 -39.74 15.84
N ASP A 268 58.90 -38.90 16.51
CA ASP A 268 59.76 -37.77 16.08
C ASP A 268 59.26 -36.40 15.53
N GLY A 269 59.72 -35.32 16.21
CA GLY A 269 60.01 -33.98 15.65
C GLY A 269 61.49 -33.86 15.19
N PRO A 270 62.11 -32.68 14.93
CA PRO A 270 61.79 -31.34 15.47
C PRO A 270 62.03 -30.11 14.53
N ALA A 271 61.67 -28.92 15.06
CA ALA A 271 62.30 -27.58 14.99
C ALA A 271 62.72 -26.88 13.66
N GLY A 272 62.31 -25.61 13.54
CA GLY A 272 63.25 -24.48 13.34
C GLY A 272 63.10 -23.53 12.13
N ALA A 273 63.04 -22.23 12.45
CA ALA A 273 63.62 -21.07 11.72
C ALA A 273 62.77 -20.23 10.70
N THR A 274 62.35 -19.05 11.20
CA THR A 274 62.62 -17.67 10.72
C THR A 274 62.49 -17.25 9.24
N GLY A 275 61.81 -16.12 9.01
CA GLY A 275 62.03 -15.23 7.87
C GLY A 275 60.98 -14.11 7.70
N THR A 276 61.30 -12.89 8.14
CA THR A 276 60.70 -11.59 7.74
C THR A 276 61.22 -11.14 6.35
N PRO A 277 60.60 -10.15 5.66
CA PRO A 277 60.89 -8.70 5.81
C PRO A 277 59.59 -7.84 5.88
N GLU A 278 59.45 -6.69 6.56
CA GLU A 278 60.16 -5.38 6.61
C GLU A 278 59.77 -4.34 5.52
N SER A 279 58.98 -3.33 5.92
CA SER A 279 59.03 -1.87 5.58
C SER A 279 57.69 -1.19 5.98
N ALA A 280 57.58 -0.32 7.01
CA ALA A 280 58.05 1.08 7.16
C ALA A 280 57.10 2.19 6.56
N VAL A 281 56.04 2.61 7.28
CA VAL A 281 55.86 3.87 8.11
C VAL A 281 56.30 5.24 7.47
N PRO A 282 55.77 6.47 7.80
CA PRO A 282 54.40 7.08 7.92
C PRO A 282 54.26 8.61 7.50
N THR A 283 53.09 9.24 7.76
CA THR A 283 52.78 10.68 8.10
C THR A 283 52.47 11.76 7.04
N GLU A 284 51.32 12.44 7.18
CA GLU A 284 51.07 13.94 7.24
C GLU A 284 49.53 14.17 7.34
N VAL A 285 48.87 14.64 8.41
CA VAL A 285 48.78 15.93 9.14
C VAL A 285 47.93 17.04 8.47
N ALA A 286 46.90 17.48 9.22
CA ALA A 286 46.25 18.81 9.34
C ALA A 286 45.09 19.29 8.42
N ASN A 287 43.87 19.29 9.00
CA ASN A 287 43.01 20.41 9.46
C ASN A 287 42.73 21.72 8.68
N SER A 288 41.51 22.22 8.97
CA SER A 288 40.91 23.59 8.89
C SER A 288 40.21 23.97 7.57
N THR A 289 38.92 24.36 7.51
CA THR A 289 38.10 25.43 8.16
C THR A 289 38.47 26.85 7.74
N GLY A 290 37.55 27.56 7.07
CA GLY A 290 37.56 29.03 6.99
C GLY A 290 37.08 29.66 5.66
N THR A 291 36.00 30.44 5.74
CA THR A 291 35.39 31.28 4.69
C THR A 291 36.03 32.71 4.66
N PRO A 292 35.59 33.72 3.86
CA PRO A 292 36.44 34.39 2.87
C PRO A 292 36.65 35.92 3.08
N LEU A 293 37.61 36.52 2.36
CA LEU A 293 37.78 37.98 2.16
C LEU A 293 38.23 38.21 0.70
N HIS A 294 37.48 38.94 -0.14
CA HIS A 294 37.41 40.40 -0.33
C HIS A 294 38.62 41.03 -1.07
N GLY A 295 38.37 41.40 -2.35
CA GLY A 295 38.69 42.72 -2.94
C GLY A 295 40.14 43.10 -3.30
N SER A 296 40.38 43.32 -4.61
CA SER A 296 41.12 44.46 -5.22
C SER A 296 41.48 44.09 -6.68
N ASP A 297 40.86 44.72 -7.68
CA ASP A 297 41.26 45.98 -8.34
C ASP A 297 42.52 45.86 -9.21
N GLN A 298 42.35 46.03 -10.53
CA GLN A 298 43.31 46.76 -11.38
C GLN A 298 42.69 47.19 -12.74
N SER A 299 42.48 48.52 -12.85
CA SER A 299 42.74 49.45 -13.99
C SER A 299 42.72 48.90 -15.43
N PHE A 300 41.82 49.35 -16.32
CA PHE A 300 41.78 50.63 -17.07
C PHE A 300 42.85 50.78 -18.18
N VAL A 301 42.44 50.58 -19.44
CA VAL A 301 42.98 51.24 -20.65
C VAL A 301 41.81 51.47 -21.63
N ASP A 302 41.67 52.72 -22.06
CA ASP A 302 40.68 53.25 -22.99
C ASP A 302 41.38 53.69 -24.29
N ILE A 303 40.93 53.22 -25.46
CA ILE A 303 41.10 53.88 -26.78
C ILE A 303 39.88 53.56 -27.67
N GLY A 304 38.98 54.54 -27.79
CA GLY A 304 38.60 55.16 -29.06
C GLY A 304 37.83 54.37 -30.14
N GLY A 305 36.50 54.52 -30.13
CA GLY A 305 35.71 54.93 -31.31
C GLY A 305 35.22 53.88 -32.31
N GLN A 306 33.92 53.58 -32.31
CA GLN A 306 33.01 53.84 -33.44
C GLN A 306 31.55 53.50 -33.11
N ASP A 307 30.66 54.37 -33.58
CA ASP A 307 29.21 54.40 -33.38
C ASP A 307 28.48 53.13 -33.87
N ALA A 308 27.73 52.50 -32.97
CA ALA A 308 26.51 51.79 -33.31
C ALA A 308 25.45 52.05 -32.23
N ARG A 309 24.53 52.94 -32.59
CA ARG A 309 23.35 53.39 -31.85
C ARG A 309 22.48 52.21 -31.37
N GLN A 310 22.61 51.83 -30.09
CA GLN A 310 21.60 51.04 -29.39
C GLN A 310 20.75 51.92 -28.47
N LYS A 311 19.46 51.94 -28.78
CA LYS A 311 18.36 52.55 -28.03
C LYS A 311 18.33 51.98 -26.60
N PRO A 312 18.14 52.79 -25.53
CA PRO A 312 18.03 52.26 -24.18
C PRO A 312 16.79 51.37 -24.06
N THR A 313 17.02 50.08 -23.89
CA THR A 313 15.99 49.10 -23.51
C THR A 313 15.50 49.46 -22.12
N ALA A 314 14.19 49.68 -21.98
CA ALA A 314 13.56 49.89 -20.70
C ALA A 314 13.95 48.76 -19.74
N GLU A 315 14.39 49.15 -18.55
CA GLU A 315 14.67 48.30 -17.41
C GLU A 315 13.51 47.30 -17.21
N PRO A 316 13.77 45.98 -17.04
CA PRO A 316 12.69 45.02 -16.86
C PRO A 316 11.98 45.34 -15.56
N LYS A 317 10.72 45.76 -15.70
CA LYS A 317 9.80 46.04 -14.60
C LYS A 317 9.83 44.84 -13.63
N PRO A 318 9.98 45.06 -12.31
CA PRO A 318 10.02 43.95 -11.35
C PRO A 318 8.75 43.09 -11.54
N PRO A 319 8.87 41.75 -11.45
CA PRO A 319 7.73 40.87 -11.68
C PRO A 319 6.60 41.29 -10.74
N PRO A 320 5.35 41.41 -11.24
CA PRO A 320 4.23 41.74 -10.39
C PRO A 320 4.20 40.72 -9.26
N SER A 321 4.12 41.24 -8.03
CA SER A 321 3.96 40.49 -6.79
C SER A 321 3.11 39.25 -7.02
N ARG A 322 3.68 38.06 -6.78
CA ARG A 322 2.94 36.78 -6.74
C ARG A 322 1.80 36.97 -5.74
N GLN A 323 0.62 37.35 -6.21
CA GLN A 323 -0.59 37.08 -5.47
C GLN A 323 -0.62 35.57 -5.32
N LYS A 324 -0.59 35.10 -4.08
CA LYS A 324 -0.95 33.73 -3.72
C LYS A 324 -2.30 33.48 -4.37
N LEU A 325 -2.30 32.83 -5.53
CA LEU A 325 -3.51 32.33 -6.12
C LEU A 325 -4.00 31.27 -5.13
N THR A 326 -5.12 31.55 -4.46
CA THR A 326 -5.81 30.54 -3.66
C THR A 326 -6.25 29.45 -4.63
N ILE A 327 -5.40 28.43 -4.82
CA ILE A 327 -5.72 27.27 -5.64
C ILE A 327 -6.85 26.55 -4.90
N LEU A 328 -8.08 26.77 -5.35
CA LEU A 328 -9.21 25.96 -4.93
C LEU A 328 -8.87 24.48 -5.21
N PRO A 329 -9.24 23.55 -4.32
CA PRO A 329 -8.93 22.14 -4.51
C PRO A 329 -9.44 21.68 -5.88
N PRO A 330 -8.66 20.88 -6.63
CA PRO A 330 -9.07 20.43 -7.95
C PRO A 330 -10.38 19.66 -7.85
N THR A 331 -11.31 19.96 -8.78
CA THR A 331 -12.62 19.29 -8.83
C THR A 331 -12.48 17.78 -8.93
N SER A 332 -13.28 17.05 -8.14
CA SER A 332 -13.28 15.58 -8.05
C SER A 332 -13.47 14.90 -9.42
N PRO A 333 -12.93 13.68 -9.63
CA PRO A 333 -13.11 12.94 -10.88
C PRO A 333 -14.58 12.75 -11.27
N GLY A 334 -15.46 12.44 -10.30
CA GLY A 334 -16.90 12.26 -10.54
C GLY A 334 -17.56 13.50 -11.16
N ARG A 335 -17.27 14.70 -10.62
CA ARG A 335 -17.81 15.96 -11.16
C ARG A 335 -17.31 16.29 -12.57
N ARG A 336 -16.13 15.79 -12.96
CA ARG A 336 -15.62 15.92 -14.33
C ARG A 336 -16.38 15.01 -15.29
N VAL A 337 -16.73 13.81 -14.85
CA VAL A 337 -17.57 12.87 -15.63
C VAL A 337 -18.98 13.45 -15.79
N GLU A 338 -19.59 13.94 -14.72
CA GLU A 338 -20.92 14.59 -14.76
C GLU A 338 -20.96 15.77 -15.73
N ALA A 339 -19.95 16.65 -15.69
CA ALA A 339 -19.85 17.75 -16.64
C ALA A 339 -19.73 17.26 -18.09
N THR A 340 -18.98 16.17 -18.32
CA THR A 340 -18.82 15.59 -19.67
C THR A 340 -20.13 14.97 -20.18
N LEU A 341 -20.93 14.35 -19.31
CA LEU A 341 -22.26 13.85 -19.67
C LEU A 341 -23.20 14.98 -20.06
N ILE A 342 -23.17 16.11 -19.34
CA ILE A 342 -23.94 17.31 -19.71
C ILE A 342 -23.48 17.86 -21.06
N ASP A 343 -22.17 17.88 -21.31
CA ASP A 343 -21.61 18.34 -22.58
C ASP A 343 -21.97 17.43 -23.77
N ALA A 344 -22.27 16.15 -23.53
CA ALA A 344 -22.68 15.18 -24.56
C ALA A 344 -24.15 15.31 -24.97
N PHE A 345 -25.00 15.93 -24.15
CA PHE A 345 -26.44 16.02 -24.40
C PHE A 345 -26.81 16.72 -25.73
N PRO A 346 -26.18 17.85 -26.13
CA PRO A 346 -26.44 18.45 -27.45
C PRO A 346 -26.05 17.54 -28.62
N ILE A 347 -24.99 16.73 -28.47
CA ILE A 347 -24.58 15.76 -29.50
C ILE A 347 -25.65 14.69 -29.65
N LEU A 348 -26.17 14.16 -28.54
CA LEU A 348 -27.25 13.17 -28.56
C LEU A 348 -28.53 13.71 -29.20
N ILE A 349 -28.88 14.98 -28.94
CA ILE A 349 -30.03 15.63 -29.60
C ILE A 349 -29.83 15.68 -31.12
N VAL A 350 -28.65 16.10 -31.58
CA VAL A 350 -28.34 16.20 -33.02
C VAL A 350 -28.46 14.83 -33.70
N TYR A 351 -27.89 13.78 -33.10
CA TYR A 351 -28.02 12.42 -33.65
C TYR A 351 -29.42 11.85 -33.53
N GLY A 352 -30.17 12.19 -32.48
CA GLY A 352 -31.59 11.81 -32.35
C GLY A 352 -32.44 12.40 -33.48
N ILE A 353 -32.25 13.68 -33.80
CA ILE A 353 -32.94 14.35 -34.92
C ILE A 353 -32.50 13.75 -36.26
N ALA A 354 -31.20 13.58 -36.48
CA ALA A 354 -30.67 13.00 -37.72
C ALA A 354 -31.17 11.56 -37.94
N GLY A 355 -31.22 10.76 -36.87
CA GLY A 355 -31.78 9.41 -36.88
C GLY A 355 -33.27 9.40 -37.18
N ALA A 356 -34.07 10.27 -36.55
CA ALA A 356 -35.50 10.38 -36.82
C ALA A 356 -35.80 10.80 -38.28
N ILE A 357 -35.00 11.70 -38.85
CA ILE A 357 -35.11 12.07 -40.27
C ILE A 357 -34.74 10.88 -41.16
N ALA A 358 -33.66 10.16 -40.84
CA ALA A 358 -33.24 8.99 -41.60
C ALA A 358 -34.29 7.87 -41.56
N GLU A 359 -34.93 7.66 -40.41
CA GLU A 359 -36.04 6.73 -40.22
C GLU A 359 -37.28 7.14 -41.03
N TYR A 360 -37.67 8.42 -40.96
CA TYR A 360 -38.79 8.95 -41.75
C TYR A 360 -38.58 8.81 -43.26
N LEU A 361 -37.32 8.86 -43.71
CA LEU A 361 -36.91 8.77 -45.11
C LEU A 361 -36.43 7.37 -45.51
N ILE A 362 -36.83 6.31 -44.81
CA ILE A 362 -36.50 4.93 -45.20
C ILE A 362 -37.12 4.61 -46.57
N GLY A 363 -36.28 4.14 -47.48
CA GLY A 363 -36.68 3.64 -48.78
C GLY A 363 -37.15 2.21 -48.64
N LYS A 364 -38.38 1.92 -49.06
CA LYS A 364 -38.94 0.56 -49.03
C LYS A 364 -38.71 -0.13 -50.38
N PHE A 365 -38.29 -1.39 -50.32
CA PHE A 365 -38.22 -2.24 -51.50
C PHE A 365 -38.88 -3.57 -51.17
N CYS A 366 -39.53 -4.17 -52.16
CA CYS A 366 -40.16 -5.48 -52.03
C CYS A 366 -39.72 -6.32 -53.23
N GLU A 367 -39.10 -7.46 -52.95
CA GLU A 367 -38.63 -8.37 -53.98
C GLU A 367 -39.36 -9.73 -53.83
N PRO A 368 -39.85 -10.32 -54.95
CA PRO A 368 -40.49 -11.61 -54.90
C PRO A 368 -39.46 -12.70 -54.55
N TYR A 369 -39.80 -13.52 -53.55
CA TYR A 369 -39.00 -14.68 -53.18
C TYR A 369 -39.10 -15.75 -54.27
N VAL A 370 -38.00 -16.48 -54.51
CA VAL A 370 -37.93 -17.56 -55.50
C VAL A 370 -39.07 -18.55 -55.27
N GLY A 371 -39.96 -18.67 -56.26
CA GLY A 371 -41.20 -19.45 -56.18
C GLY A 371 -42.50 -18.63 -56.26
N GLY A 372 -42.45 -17.30 -56.23
CA GLY A 372 -43.60 -16.42 -56.58
C GLY A 372 -44.72 -16.31 -55.52
N PHE A 373 -44.72 -17.16 -54.49
CA PHE A 373 -45.77 -17.19 -53.46
C PHE A 373 -45.48 -16.35 -52.20
N LYS A 374 -44.30 -15.71 -52.11
CA LYS A 374 -43.93 -14.90 -50.94
C LYS A 374 -43.18 -13.65 -51.39
N THR A 375 -43.61 -12.47 -50.92
CA THR A 375 -42.90 -11.21 -51.13
C THR A 375 -42.15 -10.85 -49.85
N VAL A 376 -40.86 -10.54 -49.95
CA VAL A 376 -40.08 -10.04 -48.83
C VAL A 376 -39.89 -8.54 -49.03
N CYS A 377 -40.35 -7.75 -48.07
CA CYS A 377 -40.12 -6.31 -48.05
C CYS A 377 -39.04 -5.99 -47.02
N GLY A 378 -38.11 -5.13 -47.42
CA GLY A 378 -37.08 -4.56 -46.56
C GLY A 378 -37.05 -3.04 -46.70
N GLY A 379 -36.30 -2.38 -45.85
CA GLY A 379 -35.97 -0.98 -46.02
C GLY A 379 -34.48 -0.72 -46.03
N HIS A 380 -34.09 0.35 -46.68
CA HIS A 380 -32.73 0.88 -46.67
C HIS A 380 -32.77 2.37 -46.33
N VAL A 381 -31.71 2.86 -45.71
CA VAL A 381 -31.53 4.30 -45.51
C VAL A 381 -31.33 4.93 -46.89
N THR A 382 -32.19 5.89 -47.27
CA THR A 382 -32.06 6.59 -48.57
C THR A 382 -30.83 7.49 -48.59
N ALA A 383 -30.43 7.93 -49.79
CA ALA A 383 -29.37 8.95 -49.93
C ALA A 383 -29.68 10.22 -49.12
N THR A 384 -30.94 10.62 -49.04
CA THR A 384 -31.39 11.78 -48.25
C THR A 384 -31.31 11.51 -46.74
N GLY A 385 -31.66 10.30 -46.29
CA GLY A 385 -31.49 9.89 -44.89
C GLY A 385 -30.01 9.83 -44.48
N LEU A 386 -29.15 9.32 -45.35
CA LEU A 386 -27.70 9.31 -45.14
C LEU A 386 -27.13 10.74 -45.08
N ALA A 387 -27.59 11.62 -45.97
CA ALA A 387 -27.21 13.03 -45.94
C ALA A 387 -27.57 13.70 -44.61
N ALA A 388 -28.74 13.39 -44.02
CA ALA A 388 -29.13 13.90 -42.70
C ALA A 388 -28.16 13.44 -41.59
N ILE A 389 -27.69 12.18 -41.64
CA ILE A 389 -26.71 11.65 -40.68
C ILE A 389 -25.35 12.31 -40.86
N VAL A 390 -24.89 12.53 -42.10
CA VAL A 390 -23.64 13.24 -42.39
C VAL A 390 -23.71 14.69 -41.91
N ILE A 391 -24.83 15.38 -42.14
CA ILE A 391 -25.06 16.73 -41.61
C ILE A 391 -25.02 16.71 -40.07
N GLY A 392 -25.66 15.72 -39.43
CA GLY A 392 -25.59 15.54 -37.98
C GLY A 392 -24.16 15.40 -37.47
N LEU A 393 -23.32 14.60 -38.15
CA LEU A 393 -21.90 14.46 -37.83
C LEU A 393 -21.16 15.79 -37.93
N LEU A 394 -21.37 16.56 -39.00
CA LEU A 394 -20.72 17.85 -39.20
C LEU A 394 -21.12 18.86 -38.11
N VAL A 395 -22.40 18.90 -37.74
CA VAL A 395 -22.92 19.76 -36.67
C VAL A 395 -22.33 19.34 -35.31
N ALA A 396 -22.32 18.05 -35.01
CA ALA A 396 -21.75 17.51 -33.77
C ALA A 396 -20.24 17.78 -33.68
N LEU A 397 -19.52 17.67 -34.80
CA LEU A 397 -18.09 17.98 -34.89
C LEU A 397 -17.84 19.47 -34.65
N ALA A 398 -18.61 20.34 -35.32
CA ALA A 398 -18.52 21.79 -35.14
C ALA A 398 -18.79 22.20 -33.68
N TYR A 399 -19.83 21.62 -33.08
CA TYR A 399 -20.12 21.80 -31.66
C TYR A 399 -18.96 21.31 -30.78
N SER A 400 -18.37 20.15 -31.08
CA SER A 400 -17.29 19.59 -30.27
C SER A 400 -16.03 20.45 -30.31
N VAL A 401 -15.65 20.90 -31.50
CA VAL A 401 -14.54 21.84 -31.71
C VAL A 401 -14.79 23.16 -31.00
N TRP A 402 -16.00 23.69 -31.11
CA TRP A 402 -16.36 24.93 -30.42
C TRP A 402 -16.38 24.77 -28.90
N ASN A 403 -16.96 23.71 -28.35
CA ASN A 403 -17.14 23.54 -26.90
C ASN A 403 -15.83 23.17 -26.18
N TRP A 404 -15.15 22.10 -26.61
CA TRP A 404 -13.92 21.61 -25.94
C TRP A 404 -12.64 22.29 -26.44
N GLY A 405 -12.63 22.76 -27.69
CA GLY A 405 -11.51 23.49 -28.28
C GLY A 405 -11.58 24.97 -27.92
N TYR A 406 -12.47 25.71 -28.58
CA TYR A 406 -12.52 27.16 -28.50
C TYR A 406 -13.03 27.70 -27.15
N ARG A 407 -14.23 27.29 -26.72
CA ARG A 407 -14.89 27.79 -25.52
C ARG A 407 -14.14 27.41 -24.25
N GLN A 408 -13.72 26.15 -24.11
CA GLN A 408 -12.91 25.74 -22.97
C GLN A 408 -11.50 26.36 -23.01
N GLY A 409 -10.96 26.67 -24.20
CA GLY A 409 -9.69 27.39 -24.34
C GLY A 409 -9.77 28.84 -23.86
N THR A 410 -10.82 29.55 -24.24
CA THR A 410 -11.01 30.99 -23.95
C THR A 410 -11.59 31.26 -22.57
N THR A 411 -12.56 30.46 -22.11
CA THR A 411 -13.28 30.70 -20.85
C THR A 411 -12.82 29.81 -19.69
N GLY A 412 -12.02 28.79 -20.00
CA GLY A 412 -11.65 27.73 -19.05
C GLY A 412 -12.78 26.71 -18.80
N ALA A 413 -13.98 26.89 -19.36
CA ALA A 413 -15.11 26.00 -19.11
C ALA A 413 -15.80 25.54 -20.41
N THR A 414 -16.24 24.29 -20.45
CA THR A 414 -17.25 23.79 -21.40
C THR A 414 -18.65 24.15 -20.89
N ILE A 415 -19.71 23.79 -21.63
CA ILE A 415 -21.10 23.97 -21.19
C ILE A 415 -21.32 23.30 -19.83
N GLY A 416 -21.00 22.01 -19.73
CA GLY A 416 -21.17 21.19 -18.54
C GLY A 416 -20.37 21.71 -17.36
N LYS A 417 -19.12 22.13 -17.59
CA LYS A 417 -18.29 22.75 -16.54
C LYS A 417 -18.86 24.10 -16.07
N SER A 418 -19.45 24.88 -16.99
CA SER A 418 -20.12 26.15 -16.66
C SER A 418 -21.35 25.91 -15.78
N VAL A 419 -22.18 24.93 -16.12
CA VAL A 419 -23.34 24.51 -15.32
C VAL A 419 -22.91 24.06 -13.93
N MET A 420 -21.82 23.28 -13.86
CA MET A 420 -21.27 22.73 -12.62
C MET A 420 -20.37 23.71 -11.85
N LYS A 421 -20.27 24.97 -12.31
CA LYS A 421 -19.54 26.09 -11.70
C LYS A 421 -18.05 25.83 -11.43
N PHE A 422 -17.35 25.15 -12.34
CA PHE A 422 -15.89 25.00 -12.26
C PHE A 422 -15.18 25.27 -13.59
N LYS A 423 -13.88 25.58 -13.52
CA LYS A 423 -13.05 25.99 -14.65
C LYS A 423 -11.73 25.22 -14.68
N VAL A 424 -11.17 25.10 -15.88
CA VAL A 424 -9.82 24.60 -16.16
C VAL A 424 -8.93 25.80 -16.41
N LEU A 425 -7.95 25.98 -15.53
CA LEU A 425 -6.99 27.08 -15.56
C LEU A 425 -5.58 26.52 -15.75
N SER A 426 -4.70 27.31 -16.31
CA SER A 426 -3.27 27.02 -16.38
C SER A 426 -2.67 27.05 -14.98
N GLU A 427 -1.85 26.05 -14.67
CA GLU A 427 -1.11 25.97 -13.40
C GLU A 427 -0.11 27.13 -13.23
N VAL A 428 0.37 27.68 -14.35
CA VAL A 428 1.42 28.71 -14.37
C VAL A 428 0.82 30.12 -14.32
N THR A 429 -0.26 30.38 -15.07
CA THR A 429 -0.82 31.73 -15.21
C THR A 429 -2.09 31.96 -14.39
N GLY A 430 -2.77 30.90 -13.93
CA GLY A 430 -4.08 31.01 -13.27
C GLY A 430 -5.21 31.47 -14.21
N GLU A 431 -4.92 31.63 -15.49
CA GLU A 431 -5.87 32.02 -16.52
C GLU A 431 -6.28 30.82 -17.38
N PRO A 432 -7.38 30.90 -18.15
CA PRO A 432 -7.70 29.89 -19.16
C PRO A 432 -6.49 29.59 -20.04
N VAL A 433 -6.26 28.31 -20.32
CA VAL A 433 -5.06 27.79 -21.01
C VAL A 433 -4.87 28.36 -22.44
N GLY A 434 -5.89 29.03 -22.98
CA GLY A 434 -5.91 29.54 -24.35
C GLY A 434 -6.45 28.51 -25.34
N SER A 435 -6.91 29.01 -26.49
CA SER A 435 -7.30 28.21 -27.64
C SER A 435 -6.21 28.33 -28.71
N ASP A 436 -5.28 27.39 -28.75
CA ASP A 436 -4.28 27.28 -29.81
C ASP A 436 -4.70 26.26 -30.89
N ALA A 437 -4.00 26.30 -32.03
CA ALA A 437 -4.30 25.44 -33.17
C ALA A 437 -4.11 23.95 -32.82
N GLU A 438 -3.09 23.63 -32.03
CA GLU A 438 -2.79 22.26 -31.61
C GLU A 438 -3.94 21.63 -30.82
N ARG A 439 -4.49 22.35 -29.83
CA ARG A 439 -5.63 21.87 -29.05
C ARG A 439 -6.87 21.69 -29.91
N THR A 440 -7.13 22.63 -30.82
CA THR A 440 -8.27 22.56 -31.73
C THR A 440 -8.21 21.31 -32.61
N ILE A 441 -7.02 21.00 -33.15
CA ILE A 441 -6.78 19.80 -33.96
C ILE A 441 -6.97 18.54 -33.12
N LYS A 442 -6.40 18.48 -31.90
CA LYS A 442 -6.57 17.33 -31.00
C LYS A 442 -8.04 17.07 -30.69
N VAL A 443 -8.81 18.11 -30.39
CA VAL A 443 -10.26 17.99 -30.13
C VAL A 443 -10.99 17.50 -31.37
N ALA A 444 -10.69 18.01 -32.56
CA ALA A 444 -11.31 17.57 -33.80
C ALA A 444 -11.04 16.08 -34.10
N VAL A 445 -9.80 15.62 -33.92
CA VAL A 445 -9.41 14.22 -34.13
C VAL A 445 -10.12 13.30 -33.13
N LEU A 446 -10.12 13.66 -31.85
CA LEU A 446 -10.81 12.87 -30.81
C LEU A 446 -12.32 12.85 -31.04
N ALA A 447 -12.91 13.97 -31.43
CA ALA A 447 -14.33 14.03 -31.77
C ALA A 447 -14.64 13.11 -32.96
N LEU A 448 -13.85 13.13 -34.04
CA LEU A 448 -14.05 12.24 -35.18
C LEU A 448 -13.97 10.76 -34.80
N LEU A 449 -13.02 10.37 -33.95
CA LEU A 449 -12.88 8.99 -33.47
C LEU A 449 -14.12 8.48 -32.71
N VAL A 450 -14.89 9.37 -32.09
CA VAL A 450 -16.12 9.04 -31.36
C VAL A 450 -17.36 9.18 -32.24
N LEU A 451 -17.43 10.24 -33.06
CA LEU A 451 -18.60 10.58 -33.86
C LEU A 451 -18.79 9.64 -35.06
N LEU A 452 -17.70 9.17 -35.69
CA LEU A 452 -17.77 8.23 -36.80
C LEU A 452 -18.41 6.87 -36.43
N PRO A 453 -17.97 6.17 -35.36
CA PRO A 453 -18.65 4.94 -34.96
C PRO A 453 -20.08 5.19 -34.47
N LEU A 454 -20.34 6.34 -33.82
CA LEU A 454 -21.70 6.73 -33.43
C LEU A 454 -22.62 6.90 -34.64
N SER A 455 -22.15 7.50 -35.73
CA SER A 455 -22.93 7.55 -36.98
C SER A 455 -23.20 6.15 -37.55
N GLY A 456 -22.23 5.23 -37.48
CA GLY A 456 -22.45 3.84 -37.88
C GLY A 456 -23.58 3.17 -37.11
N LEU A 457 -23.59 3.35 -35.78
CA LEU A 457 -24.64 2.82 -34.91
C LEU A 457 -26.03 3.38 -35.26
N VAL A 458 -26.12 4.68 -35.58
CA VAL A 458 -27.39 5.32 -35.98
C VAL A 458 -27.87 4.81 -37.33
N ILE A 459 -26.96 4.56 -38.28
CA ILE A 459 -27.29 3.97 -39.58
C ILE A 459 -27.83 2.54 -39.39
N GLU A 460 -27.17 1.72 -38.59
CA GLU A 460 -27.60 0.36 -38.28
C GLU A 460 -28.96 0.33 -37.59
N ALA A 461 -29.18 1.20 -36.58
CA ALA A 461 -30.45 1.30 -35.87
C ALA A 461 -31.60 1.69 -36.81
N ALA A 462 -31.38 2.68 -37.69
CA ALA A 462 -32.36 3.09 -38.69
C ALA A 462 -32.68 1.97 -39.68
N ALA A 463 -31.67 1.18 -40.09
CA ALA A 463 -31.86 0.03 -40.97
C ALA A 463 -32.59 -1.13 -40.26
N HIS A 464 -32.35 -1.36 -38.97
CA HIS A 464 -32.92 -2.47 -38.22
C HIS A 464 -34.42 -2.26 -37.91
N ILE A 465 -34.85 -1.02 -37.68
CA ILE A 465 -36.27 -0.65 -37.56
C ILE A 465 -37.01 -0.95 -38.89
N ALA A 466 -36.29 -0.95 -40.01
CA ALA A 466 -36.82 -1.29 -41.32
C ALA A 466 -36.95 -2.82 -41.61
N GLY A 467 -36.54 -3.68 -40.67
CA GLY A 467 -36.57 -5.15 -40.76
C GLY A 467 -37.93 -5.80 -40.44
N PRO A 468 -38.14 -7.10 -40.76
CA PRO A 468 -39.36 -7.62 -41.37
C PRO A 468 -40.48 -7.91 -40.34
N ASN A 469 -41.37 -6.95 -40.13
CA ASN A 469 -42.65 -7.18 -39.42
C ASN A 469 -43.87 -6.73 -40.23
N TYR A 470 -43.85 -6.94 -41.56
CA TYR A 470 -45.07 -6.89 -42.36
C TYR A 470 -45.29 -8.24 -43.05
N HIS A 471 -45.66 -9.25 -42.26
CA HIS A 471 -46.47 -10.35 -42.77
C HIS A 471 -47.85 -9.77 -43.09
N ASN A 472 -48.05 -9.31 -44.33
CA ASN A 472 -49.39 -9.07 -44.83
C ASN A 472 -50.02 -10.44 -45.11
N PRO A 473 -51.07 -10.89 -44.39
CA PRO A 473 -51.82 -12.06 -44.80
C PRO A 473 -52.47 -11.71 -46.13
N VAL A 474 -51.96 -12.31 -47.21
CA VAL A 474 -52.61 -12.25 -48.52
C VAL A 474 -54.03 -12.80 -48.34
N HIS A 475 -55.02 -11.92 -48.43
CA HIS A 475 -56.42 -12.34 -48.57
C HIS A 475 -56.55 -13.11 -49.89
N PRO A 476 -57.06 -14.35 -49.88
CA PRO A 476 -57.34 -15.07 -51.11
C PRO A 476 -58.60 -14.47 -51.73
N TYR A 477 -58.48 -14.01 -52.97
CA TYR A 477 -59.59 -13.92 -53.92
C TYR A 477 -59.26 -14.79 -55.12
#